data_AF-A0AAD8XC18-F1
#
_entry.id   AF-A0AAD8XC18-F1
#
_cell.length_a   1.000
_cell.length_b   1.000
_cell.length_c   1.000
_cell.angle_alpha   90.00
_cell.angle_beta   90.00
_cell.angle_gamma   90.00
#
_symmetry.space_group_name_H-M   'P 1'
#
loop_
_entity.id
_entity.type
_entity.pdbx_description
1 polymer ?
#
loop_
_entity_poly.entity_id
_entity_poly.type
_entity_poly.pdbx_seq_one_letter_code
_entity_poly.pdbx_strand_id
1 'polypeptide(L)'
;MSALAPQNPVSHVDPKKLEAIRRKYAEEAEKRLRPEGSAQFQPLNEASEDRLHSLLDDPWADHARLNARPSPFRVTKHTRFFVLGAGFGGLLYAINLIESGVATADKIRIVDAAGGFGGTWYWHRYPGLHCDLESYCYLPLLEETGYIPTKKYAPAAEIRRYAELIASRWKLNDKTLFRSDVQSVQWSDDKELWNIRLSERRGPGEPVIKQEIQAQYVYLAAGVLTKPQVPKIPGLLSYKGDIFHTSRWNYDVTGGSQEDQTLDNLRDKRVAIVGTAATAIGAVPTLAKFTKELFVVQRTPAYVKERGQQDTDPETFKATVARKKGWQFERQISLNRHMTNAILPGQPNLVNDGWTDMPAYSAVMGSPAHGIVSPSQEDQALRATWFHALDLPHMEGVRSRVSSIVKDEATAEKLKPWYPSWCKRPTFSDEYLQAFNEPHVHLLDTNGKGPSHATERGIVVAGEEYPVDVIIFSTGYSVTGGRTGGSPAERVGIEVLGRNGVSMDDKWRRNGAATLHGYLTNEFPNLFFSGTSQGTITGNNVFMLGLIARHVTYIISEAEGRVGAGQRAIVEVTREAEERHSLENFYISKFET
;
A
#
# COMPACT_ATOMS: atom_id res chain seq x y z
N MET A 1 30.59 -2.15 -15.67
CA MET A 1 30.56 -0.97 -16.56
C MET A 1 30.16 0.23 -15.71
N SER A 2 31.05 1.21 -15.59
CA SER A 2 30.88 2.39 -14.74
C SER A 2 29.63 3.18 -15.17
N ALA A 3 28.69 3.41 -14.25
CA ALA A 3 27.64 4.40 -14.44
C ALA A 3 28.30 5.76 -14.68
N LEU A 4 27.71 6.62 -15.52
CA LEU A 4 28.17 8.01 -15.68
C LEU A 4 28.44 8.59 -14.28
N ALA A 5 29.64 9.14 -14.06
CA ALA A 5 29.98 9.76 -12.78
C ALA A 5 28.85 10.75 -12.42
N PRO A 6 28.19 10.60 -11.26
CA PRO A 6 27.05 11.44 -10.92
C PRO A 6 27.51 12.90 -10.93
N GLN A 7 26.97 13.71 -11.82
CA GLN A 7 27.17 15.16 -11.75
C GLN A 7 26.69 15.62 -10.37
N ASN A 8 27.49 16.43 -9.68
CA ASN A 8 27.12 16.93 -8.36
C ASN A 8 25.92 17.90 -8.52
N PRO A 9 24.69 17.54 -8.11
CA PRO A 9 23.52 18.38 -8.30
C PRO A 9 23.65 19.72 -7.57
N VAL A 10 24.48 19.80 -6.52
CA VAL A 10 24.74 21.02 -5.77
C VAL A 10 25.39 22.10 -6.64
N SER A 11 26.26 21.75 -7.59
CA SER A 11 26.89 22.73 -8.48
C SER A 11 25.95 23.31 -9.54
N HIS A 12 24.74 22.78 -9.67
CA HIS A 12 23.77 23.17 -10.69
C HIS A 12 22.56 23.95 -10.14
N VAL A 13 22.56 24.28 -8.84
CA VAL A 13 21.48 25.03 -8.19
C VAL A 13 22.02 26.28 -7.50
N ASP A 14 21.21 27.35 -7.48
CA ASP A 14 21.54 28.55 -6.72
C ASP A 14 21.51 28.26 -5.21
N PRO A 15 22.63 28.43 -4.48
CA PRO A 15 22.70 28.15 -3.04
C PRO A 15 21.71 28.98 -2.21
N LYS A 16 21.47 30.25 -2.57
CA LYS A 16 20.52 31.12 -1.84
C LYS A 16 19.10 30.61 -2.00
N LYS A 17 18.76 30.15 -3.20
CA LYS A 17 17.48 29.56 -3.52
C LYS A 17 17.27 28.24 -2.79
N LEU A 18 18.26 27.36 -2.79
CA LEU A 18 18.23 26.09 -2.06
C LEU A 18 17.96 26.32 -0.56
N GLU A 19 18.66 27.28 0.03
CA GLU A 19 18.49 27.64 1.45
C GLU A 19 17.09 28.20 1.75
N ALA A 20 16.60 29.12 0.90
CA ALA A 20 15.26 29.68 1.05
C ALA A 20 14.16 28.59 0.98
N ILE A 21 14.32 27.62 0.07
CA ILE A 21 13.39 26.48 -0.07
C ILE A 21 13.45 25.57 1.15
N ARG A 22 14.63 25.27 1.67
CA ARG A 22 14.79 24.47 2.90
C ARG A 22 14.12 25.13 4.09
N ARG A 23 14.30 26.45 4.25
CA ARG A 23 13.60 27.22 5.29
C ARG A 23 12.08 27.13 5.13
N LYS A 24 11.56 27.32 3.91
CA LYS A 24 10.12 27.17 3.63
C LYS A 24 9.60 25.77 3.93
N TYR A 25 10.36 24.73 3.60
CA TYR A 25 10.00 23.34 3.94
C TYR A 25 9.93 23.13 5.45
N ALA A 26 10.89 23.67 6.20
CA ALA A 26 10.89 23.60 7.66
C ALA A 26 9.70 24.35 8.28
N GLU A 27 9.42 25.58 7.83
CA GLU A 27 8.25 26.36 8.26
C GLU A 27 6.93 25.60 8.04
N GLU A 28 6.75 24.97 6.89
CA GLU A 28 5.53 24.22 6.57
C GLU A 28 5.45 22.89 7.32
N ALA A 29 6.58 22.27 7.67
CA ALA A 29 6.63 21.11 8.54
C ALA A 29 6.25 21.47 9.99
N GLU A 30 6.76 22.60 10.50
CA GLU A 30 6.50 23.08 11.87
C GLU A 30 4.99 23.29 12.12
N LYS A 31 4.26 23.87 11.15
CA LYS A 31 2.80 24.08 11.24
C LYS A 31 1.98 22.82 11.56
N ARG A 32 2.54 21.64 11.31
CA ARG A 32 1.85 20.34 11.39
C ARG A 32 2.56 19.34 12.29
N LEU A 33 3.59 19.76 13.04
CA LEU A 33 4.14 18.95 14.12
C LEU A 33 3.07 18.80 15.20
N ARG A 34 2.80 17.56 15.59
CA ARG A 34 1.78 17.19 16.57
C ARG A 34 2.44 16.35 17.66
N PRO A 35 2.49 16.82 18.92
CA PRO A 35 3.14 16.07 20.01
C PRO A 35 2.50 14.69 20.22
N GLU A 36 1.20 14.55 19.93
CA GLU A 36 0.47 13.30 20.02
C GLU A 36 0.84 12.27 18.92
N GLY A 37 1.61 12.65 17.89
CA GLY A 37 2.04 11.73 16.84
C GLY A 37 0.88 10.97 16.20
N SER A 38 0.98 9.65 16.07
CA SER A 38 -0.10 8.80 15.52
C SER A 38 -1.38 8.79 16.37
N ALA A 39 -1.32 9.16 17.65
CA ALA A 39 -2.49 9.14 18.55
C ALA A 39 -3.56 10.18 18.20
N GLN A 40 -3.27 11.11 17.27
CA GLN A 40 -4.25 12.02 16.67
C GLN A 40 -5.29 11.30 15.78
N PHE A 41 -5.05 10.04 15.44
CA PHE A 41 -5.96 9.22 14.65
C PHE A 41 -6.61 8.14 15.51
N GLN A 42 -7.80 7.72 15.09
CA GLN A 42 -8.54 6.58 15.61
C GLN A 42 -8.59 5.52 14.51
N PRO A 43 -7.86 4.40 14.64
CA PRO A 43 -8.07 3.22 13.81
C PRO A 43 -9.50 2.73 13.99
N LEU A 44 -10.22 2.47 12.90
CA LEU A 44 -11.62 2.11 12.98
C LEU A 44 -11.83 0.73 13.64
N ASN A 45 -10.82 -0.15 13.60
CA ASN A 45 -10.85 -1.48 14.21
C ASN A 45 -10.65 -1.44 15.73
N GLU A 46 -10.28 -0.27 16.26
CA GLU A 46 -10.08 0.00 17.67
C GLU A 46 -11.13 1.00 18.20
N ALA A 47 -12.08 1.41 17.36
CA ALA A 47 -13.15 2.32 17.77
C ALA A 47 -14.17 1.57 18.65
N SER A 48 -14.51 2.16 19.79
CA SER A 48 -15.51 1.61 20.71
C SER A 48 -16.94 1.97 20.33
N GLU A 49 -17.09 3.01 19.52
CA GLU A 49 -18.36 3.60 19.13
C GLU A 49 -18.89 2.93 17.87
N ASP A 50 -20.06 2.31 17.96
CA ASP A 50 -20.68 1.50 16.90
C ASP A 50 -20.69 2.23 15.55
N ARG A 51 -20.99 3.54 15.55
CA ARG A 51 -21.05 4.35 14.32
C ARG A 51 -19.70 4.48 13.61
N LEU A 52 -18.59 4.50 14.34
CA LEU A 52 -17.25 4.51 13.73
C LEU A 52 -16.80 3.09 13.38
N HIS A 53 -17.09 2.12 14.24
CA HIS A 53 -16.75 0.73 14.01
C HIS A 53 -17.47 0.16 12.77
N SER A 54 -18.74 0.52 12.53
CA SER A 54 -19.51 0.10 11.35
C SER A 54 -18.92 0.62 10.03
N LEU A 55 -18.06 1.64 10.06
CA LEU A 55 -17.34 2.11 8.86
C LEU A 55 -16.28 1.10 8.36
N LEU A 56 -16.07 -0.01 9.07
CA LEU A 56 -15.24 -1.14 8.65
C LEU A 56 -15.97 -2.26 7.95
N ASP A 57 -17.31 -2.29 8.05
CA ASP A 57 -18.13 -3.35 7.47
C ASP A 57 -17.79 -3.53 6.00
N ASP A 58 -17.93 -4.75 5.48
CA ASP A 58 -17.63 -5.07 4.08
C ASP A 58 -18.87 -4.80 3.21
N PRO A 59 -18.95 -3.66 2.48
CA PRO A 59 -20.14 -3.34 1.68
C PRO A 59 -20.21 -4.19 0.41
N TRP A 60 -19.22 -5.04 0.13
CA TRP A 60 -19.11 -5.78 -1.13
C TRP A 60 -19.43 -7.27 -1.01
N ALA A 61 -19.52 -7.79 0.22
CA ALA A 61 -19.63 -9.22 0.44
C ALA A 61 -21.03 -9.72 0.09
N ASP A 62 -21.14 -10.52 -0.97
CA ASP A 62 -22.32 -11.32 -1.25
C ASP A 62 -22.38 -12.51 -0.28
N HIS A 63 -23.03 -12.29 0.87
CA HIS A 63 -23.11 -13.27 1.94
C HIS A 63 -23.89 -14.52 1.54
N ALA A 64 -24.96 -14.39 0.74
CA ALA A 64 -25.76 -15.51 0.29
C ALA A 64 -24.92 -16.45 -0.59
N ARG A 65 -24.21 -15.90 -1.58
CA ARG A 65 -23.31 -16.66 -2.45
C ARG A 65 -22.17 -17.31 -1.67
N LEU A 66 -21.58 -16.60 -0.70
CA LEU A 66 -20.51 -17.16 0.12
C LEU A 66 -21.02 -18.26 1.06
N ASN A 67 -22.22 -18.13 1.61
CA ASN A 67 -22.84 -19.14 2.49
C ASN A 67 -23.17 -20.43 1.74
N ALA A 68 -23.54 -20.35 0.46
CA ALA A 68 -23.81 -21.49 -0.40
C ALA A 68 -22.55 -22.29 -0.80
N ARG A 69 -21.35 -21.71 -0.65
CA ARG A 69 -20.10 -22.36 -1.02
C ARG A 69 -19.64 -23.33 0.08
N PRO A 70 -19.12 -24.53 -0.27
CA PRO A 70 -18.51 -25.41 0.70
C PRO A 70 -17.23 -24.78 1.25
N SER A 71 -16.99 -24.94 2.57
CA SER A 71 -15.73 -24.51 3.19
C SER A 71 -14.55 -25.29 2.58
N PRO A 72 -13.41 -24.63 2.28
CA PRO A 72 -12.20 -25.31 1.83
C PRO A 72 -11.59 -26.23 2.92
N PHE A 73 -12.06 -26.10 4.17
CA PHE A 73 -11.70 -26.94 5.32
C PHE A 73 -12.80 -27.96 5.69
N ARG A 74 -13.74 -28.25 4.78
CA ARG A 74 -14.83 -29.21 5.02
C ARG A 74 -14.31 -30.64 5.19
N VAL A 75 -13.33 -31.04 4.38
CA VAL A 75 -12.81 -32.42 4.33
C VAL A 75 -11.64 -32.63 5.29
N THR A 76 -10.79 -31.63 5.46
CA THR A 76 -9.62 -31.70 6.32
C THR A 76 -9.38 -30.38 7.04
N LYS A 77 -8.99 -30.46 8.30
CA LYS A 77 -8.46 -29.35 9.09
C LYS A 77 -6.94 -29.23 8.99
N HIS A 78 -6.30 -29.98 8.10
CA HIS A 78 -4.86 -29.94 7.86
C HIS A 78 -4.58 -29.47 6.44
N THR A 79 -3.64 -28.53 6.31
CA THR A 79 -3.08 -28.07 5.03
C THR A 79 -1.56 -28.16 5.05
N ARG A 80 -0.92 -28.18 3.89
CA ARG A 80 0.55 -28.04 3.83
C ARG A 80 0.94 -26.58 3.96
N PHE A 81 0.34 -25.73 3.11
CA PHE A 81 0.59 -24.30 3.08
C PHE A 81 -0.66 -23.54 3.51
N PHE A 82 -0.52 -22.72 4.54
CA PHE A 82 -1.52 -21.74 4.95
C PHE A 82 -1.06 -20.33 4.55
N VAL A 83 -1.94 -19.57 3.91
CA VAL A 83 -1.66 -18.23 3.42
C VAL A 83 -2.68 -17.27 4.02
N LEU A 84 -2.21 -16.28 4.78
CA LEU A 84 -3.05 -15.19 5.27
C LEU A 84 -2.99 -14.02 4.28
N GLY A 85 -4.10 -13.78 3.57
CA GLY A 85 -4.28 -12.73 2.58
C GLY A 85 -4.51 -13.27 1.16
N ALA A 86 -5.61 -12.86 0.54
CA ALA A 86 -6.06 -13.18 -0.81
C ALA A 86 -5.88 -12.00 -1.80
N GLY A 87 -5.02 -11.03 -1.44
CA GLY A 87 -4.48 -10.04 -2.38
C GLY A 87 -3.32 -10.56 -3.21
N PHE A 88 -2.69 -9.70 -4.02
CA PHE A 88 -1.58 -10.11 -4.88
C PHE A 88 -0.40 -10.76 -4.14
N GLY A 89 -0.13 -10.38 -2.88
CA GLY A 89 0.94 -11.01 -2.09
C GLY A 89 0.71 -12.51 -1.87
N GLY A 90 -0.49 -12.88 -1.38
CA GLY A 90 -0.83 -14.29 -1.17
C GLY A 90 -1.06 -15.06 -2.46
N LEU A 91 -1.65 -14.43 -3.49
CA LEU A 91 -1.78 -15.03 -4.81
C LEU A 91 -0.42 -15.33 -5.44
N LEU A 92 0.52 -14.38 -5.43
CA LEU A 92 1.85 -14.58 -5.97
C LEU A 92 2.61 -15.69 -5.22
N TYR A 93 2.50 -15.73 -3.90
CA TYR A 93 3.10 -16.83 -3.11
C TYR A 93 2.52 -18.19 -3.49
N ALA A 94 1.19 -18.33 -3.49
CA ALA A 94 0.51 -19.58 -3.85
C ALA A 94 0.86 -20.04 -5.27
N ILE A 95 0.91 -19.11 -6.22
CA ILE A 95 1.22 -19.41 -7.62
C ILE A 95 2.69 -19.82 -7.79
N ASN A 96 3.62 -19.16 -7.10
CA ASN A 96 5.02 -19.58 -7.15
C ASN A 96 5.21 -21.00 -6.61
N LEU A 97 4.53 -21.38 -5.53
CA LEU A 97 4.53 -22.77 -5.03
C LEU A 97 4.03 -23.77 -6.09
N ILE A 98 3.02 -23.39 -6.88
CA ILE A 98 2.46 -24.23 -7.94
C ILE A 98 3.41 -24.32 -9.14
N GLU A 99 3.87 -23.19 -9.66
CA GLU A 99 4.74 -23.13 -10.84
C GLU A 99 6.13 -23.74 -10.60
N SER A 100 6.63 -23.70 -9.36
CA SER A 100 7.89 -24.37 -8.97
C SER A 100 7.74 -25.88 -8.79
N GLY A 101 6.51 -26.42 -8.78
CA GLY A 101 6.24 -27.84 -8.51
C GLY A 101 6.32 -28.24 -7.03
N VAL A 102 6.59 -27.29 -6.11
CA VAL A 102 6.63 -27.55 -4.66
C VAL A 102 5.27 -28.00 -4.12
N ALA A 103 4.17 -27.48 -4.68
CA ALA A 103 2.82 -27.80 -4.25
C ALA A 103 1.84 -27.87 -5.44
N THR A 104 0.80 -28.68 -5.30
CA THR A 104 -0.43 -28.50 -6.09
C THR A 104 -1.40 -27.59 -5.33
N ALA A 105 -2.37 -26.99 -6.02
CA ALA A 105 -3.37 -26.10 -5.41
C ALA A 105 -4.12 -26.77 -4.22
N ASP A 106 -4.34 -28.08 -4.25
CA ASP A 106 -5.01 -28.82 -3.18
C ASP A 106 -4.26 -28.81 -1.84
N LYS A 107 -2.95 -28.51 -1.86
CA LYS A 107 -2.09 -28.42 -0.67
C LYS A 107 -2.03 -27.00 -0.07
N ILE A 108 -2.73 -26.05 -0.67
CA ILE A 108 -2.72 -24.63 -0.28
C ILE A 108 -4.09 -24.27 0.28
N ARG A 109 -4.13 -23.48 1.36
CA ARG A 109 -5.33 -22.85 1.87
C ARG A 109 -5.07 -21.37 2.12
N ILE A 110 -5.89 -20.53 1.50
CA ILE A 110 -5.81 -19.07 1.63
C ILE A 110 -6.96 -18.62 2.52
N VAL A 111 -6.71 -17.68 3.43
CA VAL A 111 -7.73 -17.07 4.29
C VAL A 111 -7.64 -15.56 4.17
N ASP A 112 -8.77 -14.88 4.02
CA ASP A 112 -8.85 -13.42 4.03
C ASP A 112 -10.11 -12.93 4.75
N ALA A 113 -10.00 -11.78 5.41
CA ALA A 113 -11.11 -11.07 6.02
C ALA A 113 -12.08 -10.50 4.97
N ALA A 114 -11.59 -10.22 3.76
CA ALA A 114 -12.38 -9.79 2.61
C ALA A 114 -13.38 -10.87 2.17
N GLY A 115 -14.52 -10.44 1.58
CA GLY A 115 -15.47 -11.33 0.91
C GLY A 115 -15.06 -11.84 -0.48
N GLY A 116 -13.84 -11.54 -0.95
CA GLY A 116 -13.35 -11.93 -2.28
C GLY A 116 -11.86 -11.67 -2.50
N PHE A 117 -11.35 -12.03 -3.67
CA PHE A 117 -9.94 -11.83 -4.05
C PHE A 117 -9.62 -10.37 -4.35
N GLY A 118 -8.34 -10.01 -4.19
CA GLY A 118 -7.79 -8.72 -4.64
C GLY A 118 -7.20 -7.86 -3.52
N GLY A 119 -7.50 -8.16 -2.25
CA GLY A 119 -6.99 -7.40 -1.10
C GLY A 119 -7.34 -5.92 -1.22
N THR A 120 -6.34 -5.05 -1.40
CA THR A 120 -6.53 -3.62 -1.74
C THR A 120 -7.60 -3.42 -2.82
N TRP A 121 -7.56 -4.19 -3.91
CA TRP A 121 -8.49 -4.04 -5.05
C TRP A 121 -9.87 -4.66 -4.80
N TYR A 122 -10.00 -5.48 -3.75
CA TYR A 122 -11.31 -5.89 -3.25
C TYR A 122 -11.96 -4.76 -2.43
N TRP A 123 -11.20 -4.20 -1.48
CA TRP A 123 -11.71 -3.23 -0.51
C TRP A 123 -11.99 -1.86 -1.13
N HIS A 124 -11.05 -1.32 -1.91
CA HIS A 124 -11.17 0.01 -2.48
C HIS A 124 -11.92 -0.04 -3.80
N ARG A 125 -13.11 0.54 -3.80
CA ARG A 125 -13.95 0.67 -4.99
C ARG A 125 -14.56 2.06 -5.09
N TYR A 126 -13.84 3.08 -4.61
CA TYR A 126 -14.29 4.47 -4.73
C TYR A 126 -14.16 4.96 -6.18
N PRO A 127 -14.96 5.96 -6.60
CA PRO A 127 -14.95 6.50 -7.96
C PRO A 127 -13.58 7.09 -8.34
N GLY A 128 -13.16 6.88 -9.59
CA GLY A 128 -11.87 7.38 -10.10
C GLY A 128 -10.62 6.62 -9.62
N LEU A 129 -10.76 5.52 -8.87
CA LEU A 129 -9.62 4.71 -8.42
C LEU A 129 -8.91 3.99 -9.59
N HIS A 130 -7.58 4.18 -9.66
CA HIS A 130 -6.66 3.52 -10.59
C HIS A 130 -5.37 3.10 -9.86
N CYS A 131 -4.58 2.21 -10.46
CA CYS A 131 -3.17 2.09 -10.05
C CYS A 131 -2.36 3.34 -10.43
N ASP A 132 -1.44 3.76 -9.56
CA ASP A 132 -0.61 4.94 -9.79
C ASP A 132 0.67 4.62 -10.60
N LEU A 133 0.98 3.35 -10.79
CA LEU A 133 2.04 2.84 -11.65
C LEU A 133 1.46 2.35 -12.97
N GLU A 134 2.29 2.31 -14.02
CA GLU A 134 1.93 1.69 -15.28
C GLU A 134 1.44 0.25 -15.08
N SER A 135 0.26 -0.07 -15.62
CA SER A 135 -0.41 -1.36 -15.48
C SER A 135 0.47 -2.52 -15.96
N TYR A 136 1.28 -2.29 -17.00
CA TYR A 136 2.22 -3.25 -17.57
C TYR A 136 3.34 -3.65 -16.57
N CYS A 137 3.68 -2.76 -15.64
CA CYS A 137 4.62 -3.04 -14.55
C CYS A 137 3.93 -3.49 -13.26
N TYR A 138 2.69 -3.04 -13.04
CA TYR A 138 2.00 -3.20 -11.76
C TYR A 138 1.21 -4.52 -11.66
N LEU A 139 0.45 -4.87 -12.70
CA LEU A 139 -0.32 -6.12 -12.70
C LEU A 139 0.64 -7.31 -12.77
N PRO A 140 0.57 -8.29 -11.86
CA PRO A 140 1.52 -9.39 -11.86
C PRO A 140 1.17 -10.41 -12.94
N LEU A 141 2.12 -11.24 -13.36
CA LEU A 141 1.86 -12.42 -14.21
C LEU A 141 1.26 -12.09 -15.60
N LEU A 142 1.54 -10.92 -16.18
CA LEU A 142 0.93 -10.54 -17.47
C LEU A 142 1.44 -11.44 -18.60
N GLU A 143 2.70 -11.83 -18.55
CA GLU A 143 3.30 -12.73 -19.55
C GLU A 143 2.73 -14.15 -19.43
N GLU A 144 2.62 -14.65 -18.21
CA GLU A 144 2.08 -15.96 -17.89
C GLU A 144 0.59 -16.01 -18.25
N THR A 145 -0.17 -14.95 -17.98
CA THR A 145 -1.61 -14.93 -18.27
C THR A 145 -1.93 -14.66 -19.75
N GLY A 146 -1.05 -13.95 -20.46
CA GLY A 146 -1.34 -13.38 -21.77
C GLY A 146 -2.33 -12.20 -21.72
N TYR A 147 -2.63 -11.68 -20.52
CA TYR A 147 -3.56 -10.58 -20.34
C TYR A 147 -2.95 -9.28 -20.85
N ILE A 148 -3.73 -8.52 -21.62
CA ILE A 148 -3.37 -7.18 -22.09
C ILE A 148 -4.20 -6.19 -21.28
N PRO A 149 -3.58 -5.38 -20.40
CA PRO A 149 -4.30 -4.37 -19.64
C PRO A 149 -5.00 -3.38 -20.58
N THR A 150 -6.16 -2.85 -20.20
CA THR A 150 -6.96 -2.00 -21.12
C THR A 150 -6.42 -0.58 -21.28
N LYS A 151 -5.68 -0.12 -20.26
CA LYS A 151 -5.13 1.24 -20.18
C LYS A 151 -3.72 1.21 -19.61
N LYS A 152 -2.95 2.27 -19.91
CA LYS A 152 -1.62 2.52 -19.31
C LYS A 152 -1.70 2.51 -17.79
N TYR A 153 -2.80 2.99 -17.21
CA TYR A 153 -3.08 2.85 -15.77
C TYR A 153 -4.45 2.21 -15.58
N ALA A 154 -4.46 0.99 -15.05
CA ALA A 154 -5.68 0.19 -14.97
C ALA A 154 -6.64 0.74 -13.90
N PRO A 155 -7.96 0.83 -14.18
CA PRO A 155 -8.98 1.14 -13.19
C PRO A 155 -9.14 -0.01 -12.19
N ALA A 156 -9.58 0.32 -10.96
CA ALA A 156 -9.74 -0.63 -9.87
C ALA A 156 -10.52 -1.90 -10.24
N ALA A 157 -11.61 -1.72 -11.00
CA ALA A 157 -12.49 -2.81 -11.42
C ALA A 157 -11.76 -3.82 -12.32
N GLU A 158 -10.88 -3.35 -13.20
CA GLU A 158 -10.03 -4.22 -14.03
C GLU A 158 -9.06 -5.01 -13.14
N ILE A 159 -8.37 -4.33 -12.23
CA ILE A 159 -7.36 -4.95 -11.37
C ILE A 159 -7.98 -6.03 -10.45
N ARG A 160 -9.16 -5.74 -9.88
CA ARG A 160 -9.92 -6.72 -9.08
C ARG A 160 -10.28 -7.95 -9.90
N ARG A 161 -10.89 -7.76 -11.08
CA ARG A 161 -11.26 -8.85 -11.99
C ARG A 161 -10.03 -9.65 -12.45
N TYR A 162 -8.90 -8.98 -12.61
CA TYR A 162 -7.64 -9.63 -12.94
C TYR A 162 -7.11 -10.51 -11.79
N ALA A 163 -7.26 -10.09 -10.53
CA ALA A 163 -6.94 -10.93 -9.38
C ALA A 163 -7.82 -12.20 -9.33
N GLU A 164 -9.11 -12.07 -9.64
CA GLU A 164 -10.04 -13.20 -9.77
C GLU A 164 -9.67 -14.13 -10.94
N LEU A 165 -9.29 -13.56 -12.09
CA LEU A 165 -8.81 -14.30 -13.26
C LEU A 165 -7.58 -15.14 -12.91
N ILE A 166 -6.59 -14.54 -12.25
CA ILE A 166 -5.40 -15.24 -11.78
C ILE A 166 -5.79 -16.35 -10.80
N ALA A 167 -6.59 -16.05 -9.78
CA ALA A 167 -7.02 -17.08 -8.81
C ALA A 167 -7.71 -18.27 -9.49
N SER A 168 -8.54 -18.01 -10.50
CA SER A 168 -9.22 -19.04 -11.28
C SER A 168 -8.25 -19.87 -12.12
N ARG A 169 -7.31 -19.23 -12.83
CA ARG A 169 -6.33 -19.90 -13.70
C ARG A 169 -5.49 -20.93 -12.94
N TRP A 170 -5.12 -20.63 -11.69
CA TRP A 170 -4.36 -21.54 -10.82
C TRP A 170 -5.23 -22.36 -9.85
N LYS A 171 -6.55 -22.43 -10.08
CA LYS A 171 -7.49 -23.26 -9.32
C LYS A 171 -7.47 -22.99 -7.81
N LEU A 172 -7.40 -21.71 -7.42
CA LEU A 172 -7.38 -21.27 -6.03
C LEU A 172 -8.77 -20.93 -5.48
N ASN A 173 -9.80 -20.82 -6.34
CA ASN A 173 -11.14 -20.39 -5.94
C ASN A 173 -11.74 -21.24 -4.80
N ASP A 174 -11.69 -22.56 -4.91
CA ASP A 174 -12.20 -23.51 -3.92
C ASP A 174 -11.18 -23.82 -2.80
N LYS A 175 -10.04 -23.14 -2.79
CA LYS A 175 -8.97 -23.26 -1.78
C LYS A 175 -8.93 -22.07 -0.83
N THR A 176 -9.78 -21.08 -1.05
CA THR A 176 -9.80 -19.82 -0.29
C THR A 176 -11.03 -19.72 0.59
N LEU A 177 -10.83 -19.35 1.86
CA LEU A 177 -11.88 -19.01 2.80
C LEU A 177 -11.93 -17.49 2.98
N PHE A 178 -13.10 -16.90 2.73
CA PHE A 178 -13.35 -15.46 2.83
C PHE A 178 -14.08 -15.11 4.13
N ARG A 179 -14.22 -13.80 4.40
CA ARG A 179 -14.90 -13.26 5.59
C ARG A 179 -14.34 -13.81 6.91
N SER A 180 -13.06 -14.15 6.93
CA SER A 180 -12.46 -14.92 8.01
C SER A 180 -11.28 -14.18 8.61
N ASP A 181 -11.40 -13.83 9.89
CA ASP A 181 -10.32 -13.23 10.65
C ASP A 181 -9.54 -14.34 11.37
N VAL A 182 -8.23 -14.36 11.18
CA VAL A 182 -7.32 -15.19 11.95
C VAL A 182 -7.04 -14.48 13.27
N GLN A 183 -7.20 -15.16 14.40
CA GLN A 183 -6.86 -14.61 15.72
C GLN A 183 -5.43 -14.94 16.10
N SER A 184 -5.01 -16.19 15.88
CA SER A 184 -3.68 -16.64 16.29
C SER A 184 -3.11 -17.74 15.40
N VAL A 185 -1.78 -17.80 15.38
CA VAL A 185 -0.98 -18.87 14.76
C VAL A 185 0.08 -19.29 15.77
N GLN A 186 0.02 -20.55 16.22
CA GLN A 186 0.86 -21.08 17.29
C GLN A 186 1.61 -22.34 16.83
N TRP A 187 2.94 -22.33 16.96
CA TRP A 187 3.76 -23.49 16.69
C TRP A 187 3.59 -24.57 17.77
N SER A 188 3.59 -25.83 17.34
CA SER A 188 3.55 -27.01 18.20
C SER A 188 4.82 -27.81 17.96
N ASP A 189 5.74 -27.77 18.92
CA ASP A 189 7.03 -28.46 18.87
C ASP A 189 6.87 -29.99 18.79
N ASP A 190 5.82 -30.54 19.41
CA ASP A 190 5.50 -31.97 19.40
C ASP A 190 4.97 -32.46 18.04
N LYS A 191 4.17 -31.64 17.34
CA LYS A 191 3.57 -32.02 16.04
C LYS A 191 4.38 -31.51 14.85
N GLU A 192 5.27 -30.57 15.08
CA GLU A 192 5.96 -29.76 14.07
C GLU A 192 4.96 -29.14 13.07
N LEU A 193 3.90 -28.54 13.60
CA LEU A 193 2.83 -27.90 12.85
C LEU A 193 2.43 -26.57 13.51
N TRP A 194 1.89 -25.67 12.70
CA TRP A 194 1.21 -24.47 13.15
C TRP A 194 -0.27 -24.76 13.42
N ASN A 195 -0.76 -24.47 14.61
CA ASN A 195 -2.18 -24.40 14.96
C ASN A 195 -2.69 -22.99 14.70
N ILE A 196 -3.75 -22.87 13.90
CA ILE A 196 -4.31 -21.59 13.45
C ILE A 196 -5.75 -21.51 13.94
N ARG A 197 -6.08 -20.46 14.68
CA ARG A 197 -7.45 -20.15 15.11
C ARG A 197 -8.02 -19.04 14.25
N LEU A 198 -9.22 -19.28 13.70
CA LEU A 198 -9.93 -18.29 12.89
C LEU A 198 -11.43 -18.25 13.20
N SER A 199 -12.06 -17.14 12.82
CA SER A 199 -13.50 -16.92 12.91
C SER A 199 -14.04 -16.47 11.56
N GLU A 200 -14.99 -17.22 11.01
CA GLU A 200 -15.68 -16.93 9.75
C GLU A 200 -17.02 -16.24 10.02
N ARG A 201 -17.18 -15.01 9.51
CA ARG A 201 -18.48 -14.32 9.48
C ARG A 201 -19.37 -14.90 8.37
N ARG A 202 -20.67 -14.97 8.64
CA ARG A 202 -21.67 -15.52 7.70
C ARG A 202 -22.67 -14.49 7.17
N GLY A 203 -22.59 -13.25 7.67
CA GLY A 203 -23.45 -12.12 7.31
C GLY A 203 -24.10 -11.50 8.55
N PRO A 204 -24.80 -10.37 8.43
CA PRO A 204 -25.54 -9.76 9.53
C PRO A 204 -26.53 -10.75 10.17
N GLY A 205 -26.54 -10.82 11.50
CA GLY A 205 -27.44 -11.70 12.27
C GLY A 205 -27.10 -13.19 12.28
N GLU A 206 -26.12 -13.63 11.47
CA GLU A 206 -25.71 -15.04 11.40
C GLU A 206 -24.61 -15.36 12.44
N PRO A 207 -24.59 -16.59 13.02
CA PRO A 207 -23.57 -16.97 13.96
C PRO A 207 -22.19 -17.06 13.32
N VAL A 208 -21.17 -16.63 14.06
CA VAL A 208 -19.77 -16.72 13.66
C VAL A 208 -19.28 -18.17 13.82
N ILE A 209 -18.62 -18.70 12.79
CA ILE A 209 -18.05 -20.06 12.82
C ILE A 209 -16.59 -19.98 13.29
N LYS A 210 -16.30 -20.54 14.46
CA LYS A 210 -14.92 -20.67 14.98
C LYS A 210 -14.30 -21.97 14.48
N GLN A 211 -13.05 -21.91 14.02
CA GLN A 211 -12.34 -23.07 13.50
C GLN A 211 -10.89 -23.10 13.97
N GLU A 212 -10.35 -24.30 14.15
CA GLU A 212 -8.93 -24.55 14.34
C GLU A 212 -8.41 -25.40 13.18
N ILE A 213 -7.27 -25.00 12.60
CA ILE A 213 -6.65 -25.60 11.43
C ILE A 213 -5.17 -25.82 11.73
N GLN A 214 -4.59 -26.87 11.17
CA GLN A 214 -3.15 -27.14 11.25
C GLN A 214 -2.47 -26.96 9.90
N ALA A 215 -1.27 -26.38 9.90
CA ALA A 215 -0.46 -26.16 8.70
C ALA A 215 1.01 -26.49 8.91
N GLN A 216 1.70 -26.99 7.86
CA GLN A 216 3.16 -27.19 7.91
C GLN A 216 3.91 -25.88 7.74
N TYR A 217 3.44 -25.05 6.82
CA TYR A 217 3.99 -23.73 6.49
C TYR A 217 2.92 -22.65 6.63
N VAL A 218 3.34 -21.48 7.12
CA VAL A 218 2.50 -20.29 7.23
C VAL A 218 3.16 -19.15 6.47
N TYR A 219 2.41 -18.53 5.56
CA TYR A 219 2.82 -17.31 4.88
C TYR A 219 1.89 -16.15 5.26
N LEU A 220 2.43 -15.16 5.95
CA LEU A 220 1.70 -13.93 6.28
C LEU A 220 1.90 -12.92 5.15
N ALA A 221 0.93 -12.82 4.23
CA ALA A 221 0.92 -11.81 3.18
C ALA A 221 0.43 -10.47 3.76
N ALA A 222 1.22 -9.93 4.69
CA ALA A 222 0.94 -8.71 5.40
C ALA A 222 0.87 -7.54 4.41
N GLY A 223 -0.35 -7.04 4.16
CA GLY A 223 -0.54 -5.75 3.51
C GLY A 223 0.16 -4.62 4.29
N VAL A 224 0.20 -3.43 3.70
CA VAL A 224 0.86 -2.25 4.33
C VAL A 224 -0.11 -1.15 4.72
N LEU A 225 -1.35 -1.19 4.22
CA LEU A 225 -2.38 -0.17 4.39
C LEU A 225 -3.74 -0.86 4.56
N THR A 226 -3.93 -1.55 5.69
CA THR A 226 -5.04 -2.48 5.91
C THR A 226 -6.06 -2.02 6.96
N LYS A 227 -5.62 -1.19 7.91
CA LYS A 227 -6.44 -0.69 9.02
C LYS A 227 -6.83 0.77 8.76
N PRO A 228 -7.99 1.08 8.14
CA PRO A 228 -8.39 2.46 7.87
C PRO A 228 -8.56 3.23 9.18
N GLN A 229 -8.29 4.54 9.14
CA GLN A 229 -8.34 5.40 10.32
C GLN A 229 -8.98 6.74 10.00
N VAL A 230 -9.59 7.35 11.01
CA VAL A 230 -10.13 8.71 10.96
C VAL A 230 -9.38 9.62 11.94
N PRO A 231 -9.24 10.92 11.67
CA PRO A 231 -8.73 11.87 12.65
C PRO A 231 -9.69 11.96 13.85
N LYS A 232 -9.15 12.14 15.05
CA LYS A 232 -9.94 12.41 16.27
C LYS A 232 -10.49 13.84 16.23
N ILE A 233 -11.54 14.05 15.44
CA ILE A 233 -12.23 15.34 15.32
C ILE A 233 -13.24 15.45 16.47
N PRO A 234 -13.10 16.42 17.38
CA PRO A 234 -14.08 16.66 18.44
C PRO A 234 -15.48 16.86 17.86
N GLY A 235 -16.51 16.30 18.50
CA GLY A 235 -17.91 16.46 18.06
C GLY A 235 -18.32 15.62 16.84
N LEU A 236 -17.41 14.83 16.25
CA LEU A 236 -17.71 14.03 15.04
C LEU A 236 -18.91 13.07 15.23
N LEU A 237 -19.02 12.44 16.39
CA LEU A 237 -20.12 11.51 16.67
C LEU A 237 -21.49 12.20 16.74
N SER A 238 -21.53 13.51 16.98
CA SER A 238 -22.76 14.31 17.04
C SER A 238 -23.24 14.76 15.66
N TYR A 239 -22.39 14.69 14.62
CA TYR A 239 -22.77 15.06 13.25
C TYR A 239 -23.95 14.21 12.76
N LYS A 240 -25.00 14.81 12.19
CA LYS A 240 -26.24 14.06 11.87
C LYS A 240 -26.28 13.50 10.45
N GLY A 241 -25.40 13.93 9.55
CA GLY A 241 -25.36 13.46 8.17
C GLY A 241 -24.59 12.14 7.98
N ASP A 242 -24.50 11.72 6.73
CA ASP A 242 -23.81 10.48 6.36
C ASP A 242 -22.29 10.63 6.50
N ILE A 243 -21.65 9.59 7.03
CA ILE A 243 -20.19 9.50 7.09
C ILE A 243 -19.72 8.14 6.57
N PHE A 244 -18.65 8.11 5.79
CA PHE A 244 -17.98 6.88 5.40
C PHE A 244 -16.52 7.10 5.02
N HIS A 245 -15.72 6.04 5.07
CA HIS A 245 -14.32 6.07 4.66
C HIS A 245 -14.17 5.59 3.22
N THR A 246 -13.25 6.17 2.45
CA THR A 246 -13.04 5.80 1.04
C THR A 246 -12.63 4.34 0.84
N SER A 247 -12.15 3.66 1.89
CA SER A 247 -11.88 2.22 1.88
C SER A 247 -13.11 1.33 1.95
N ARG A 248 -14.28 1.89 2.28
CA ARG A 248 -15.60 1.26 2.35
C ARG A 248 -16.62 2.23 1.77
N TRP A 249 -16.45 2.52 0.48
CA TRP A 249 -17.29 3.50 -0.22
C TRP A 249 -18.76 3.12 -0.13
N ASN A 250 -19.62 4.05 0.25
CA ASN A 250 -21.05 3.80 0.40
C ASN A 250 -21.81 4.31 -0.83
N TYR A 251 -22.09 3.40 -1.77
CA TYR A 251 -22.82 3.72 -2.99
C TYR A 251 -24.32 3.96 -2.77
N ASP A 252 -24.90 3.50 -1.66
CA ASP A 252 -26.30 3.83 -1.32
C ASP A 252 -26.43 5.34 -1.04
N VAL A 253 -25.41 5.94 -0.41
CA VAL A 253 -25.35 7.39 -0.17
C VAL A 253 -25.03 8.15 -1.45
N THR A 254 -24.07 7.68 -2.26
CA THR A 254 -23.57 8.48 -3.40
C THR A 254 -24.33 8.27 -4.70
N GLY A 255 -25.08 7.18 -4.84
CA GLY A 255 -25.53 6.70 -6.15
C GLY A 255 -24.35 6.13 -6.95
N GLY A 256 -24.68 5.41 -8.03
CA GLY A 256 -23.69 4.70 -8.87
C GLY A 256 -23.22 3.36 -8.30
N SER A 257 -22.11 2.87 -8.84
CA SER A 257 -21.44 1.62 -8.45
C SER A 257 -19.95 1.67 -8.79
N GLN A 258 -19.21 0.57 -8.58
CA GLN A 258 -17.82 0.50 -9.05
C GLN A 258 -17.73 0.60 -10.58
N GLU A 259 -18.71 0.04 -11.27
CA GLU A 259 -18.80 -0.02 -12.73
C GLU A 259 -19.48 1.22 -13.33
N ASP A 260 -20.30 1.94 -12.56
CA ASP A 260 -20.97 3.18 -12.95
C ASP A 260 -20.61 4.35 -12.02
N GLN A 261 -19.82 5.29 -12.54
CA GLN A 261 -19.35 6.44 -11.76
C GLN A 261 -20.36 7.62 -11.73
N THR A 262 -21.62 7.37 -12.09
CA THR A 262 -22.70 8.37 -12.01
C THR A 262 -23.20 8.51 -10.58
N LEU A 263 -22.68 9.49 -9.83
CA LEU A 263 -23.01 9.73 -8.42
C LEU A 263 -24.26 10.61 -8.25
N ASP A 264 -25.37 10.23 -8.88
CA ASP A 264 -26.58 11.04 -9.02
C ASP A 264 -27.26 11.43 -7.71
N ASN A 265 -27.13 10.63 -6.64
CA ASN A 265 -27.65 10.97 -5.30
C ASN A 265 -26.91 12.15 -4.64
N LEU A 266 -25.80 12.63 -5.23
CA LEU A 266 -25.05 13.78 -4.71
C LEU A 266 -25.44 15.13 -5.34
N ARG A 267 -26.29 15.16 -6.37
CA ARG A 267 -26.58 16.38 -7.17
C ARG A 267 -27.15 17.54 -6.36
N ASP A 268 -27.88 17.26 -5.30
CA ASP A 268 -28.44 18.24 -4.37
C ASP A 268 -27.63 18.38 -3.07
N LYS A 269 -26.55 17.60 -2.91
CA LYS A 269 -25.79 17.46 -1.66
C LYS A 269 -24.53 18.32 -1.61
N ARG A 270 -24.27 18.84 -0.42
CA ARG A 270 -23.02 19.46 0.00
C ARG A 270 -22.14 18.38 0.61
N VAL A 271 -20.96 18.16 0.04
CA VAL A 271 -20.09 17.05 0.41
C VAL A 271 -18.76 17.59 0.92
N ALA A 272 -18.30 17.14 2.08
CA ALA A 272 -16.93 17.34 2.52
C ALA A 272 -16.11 16.07 2.27
N ILE A 273 -14.93 16.21 1.66
CA ILE A 273 -13.91 15.15 1.63
C ILE A 273 -12.71 15.58 2.47
N VAL A 274 -12.39 14.78 3.50
CA VAL A 274 -11.30 15.07 4.45
C VAL A 274 -10.04 14.32 4.03
N GLY A 275 -8.98 15.06 3.70
CA GLY A 275 -7.71 14.52 3.24
C GLY A 275 -7.51 14.70 1.73
N THR A 276 -6.25 14.91 1.34
CA THR A 276 -5.85 15.32 -0.03
C THR A 276 -4.74 14.43 -0.61
N ALA A 277 -4.58 13.21 -0.09
CA ALA A 277 -3.62 12.25 -0.61
C ALA A 277 -4.16 11.51 -1.85
N ALA A 278 -3.42 10.52 -2.37
CA ALA A 278 -3.71 9.79 -3.61
C ALA A 278 -5.18 9.38 -3.80
N THR A 279 -5.87 8.98 -2.73
CA THR A 279 -7.29 8.64 -2.80
C THR A 279 -8.19 9.83 -3.15
N ALA A 280 -7.97 10.99 -2.52
CA ALA A 280 -8.69 12.20 -2.88
C ALA A 280 -8.35 12.68 -4.29
N ILE A 281 -7.09 12.52 -4.72
CA ILE A 281 -6.66 12.86 -6.09
C ILE A 281 -7.47 12.10 -7.16
N GLY A 282 -7.84 10.84 -6.89
CA GLY A 282 -8.73 10.07 -7.77
C GLY A 282 -10.22 10.39 -7.59
N ALA A 283 -10.68 10.61 -6.36
CA ALA A 283 -12.12 10.76 -6.07
C ALA A 283 -12.66 12.16 -6.36
N VAL A 284 -11.90 13.23 -6.05
CA VAL A 284 -12.34 14.63 -6.17
C VAL A 284 -12.84 14.99 -7.58
N PRO A 285 -12.14 14.62 -8.68
CA PRO A 285 -12.65 14.92 -10.02
C PRO A 285 -14.02 14.33 -10.32
N THR A 286 -14.33 13.14 -9.77
CA THR A 286 -15.65 12.52 -9.97
C THR A 286 -16.69 13.17 -9.06
N LEU A 287 -16.37 13.43 -7.79
CA LEU A 287 -17.25 14.15 -6.88
C LEU A 287 -17.65 15.52 -7.43
N ALA A 288 -16.68 16.29 -7.94
CA ALA A 288 -16.91 17.61 -8.52
C ALA A 288 -17.94 17.61 -9.67
N LYS A 289 -18.08 16.51 -10.41
CA LYS A 289 -19.06 16.40 -11.51
C LYS A 289 -20.51 16.25 -11.01
N PHE A 290 -20.71 15.82 -9.78
CA PHE A 290 -22.03 15.37 -9.29
C PHE A 290 -22.48 16.01 -7.98
N THR A 291 -21.66 16.79 -7.27
CA THR A 291 -22.06 17.44 -6.01
C THR A 291 -22.64 18.83 -6.23
N LYS A 292 -23.58 19.26 -5.37
CA LYS A 292 -24.03 20.65 -5.33
C LYS A 292 -22.92 21.59 -4.86
N GLU A 293 -22.25 21.23 -3.77
CA GLU A 293 -21.05 21.91 -3.27
C GLU A 293 -20.04 20.83 -2.84
N LEU A 294 -18.77 21.02 -3.17
CA LEU A 294 -17.69 20.13 -2.75
C LEU A 294 -16.67 20.88 -1.91
N PHE A 295 -16.52 20.49 -0.65
CA PHE A 295 -15.52 21.04 0.26
C PHE A 295 -14.36 20.06 0.40
N VAL A 296 -13.19 20.41 -0.12
CA VAL A 296 -11.97 19.61 0.01
C VAL A 296 -11.18 20.10 1.22
N VAL A 297 -11.22 19.34 2.31
CA VAL A 297 -10.58 19.71 3.59
C VAL A 297 -9.12 19.27 3.58
N GLN A 298 -8.23 20.26 3.49
CA GLN A 298 -6.80 20.05 3.31
C GLN A 298 -6.01 20.38 4.57
N ARG A 299 -5.24 19.41 5.06
CA ARG A 299 -4.15 19.64 6.03
C ARG A 299 -2.82 19.93 5.37
N THR A 300 -2.52 19.22 4.29
CA THR A 300 -1.25 19.36 3.60
C THR A 300 -1.46 18.98 2.14
N PRO A 301 -1.15 19.85 1.17
CA PRO A 301 -1.33 19.54 -0.24
C PRO A 301 -0.51 18.31 -0.66
N ALA A 302 -1.04 17.53 -1.59
CA ALA A 302 -0.27 16.54 -2.33
C ALA A 302 0.57 17.22 -3.42
N TYR A 303 1.63 16.55 -3.87
CA TYR A 303 2.30 16.95 -5.09
C TYR A 303 1.73 16.16 -6.27
N VAL A 304 1.18 16.89 -7.23
CA VAL A 304 0.34 16.35 -8.31
C VAL A 304 1.07 16.56 -9.65
N LYS A 305 1.63 15.48 -10.19
CA LYS A 305 2.23 15.46 -11.54
C LYS A 305 1.19 15.08 -12.59
N GLU A 306 1.57 15.20 -13.86
CA GLU A 306 0.79 14.68 -14.98
C GLU A 306 0.62 13.16 -14.89
N ARG A 307 -0.60 12.69 -15.21
CA ARG A 307 -0.87 11.25 -15.29
C ARG A 307 -0.54 10.71 -16.67
N GLY A 308 -1.02 11.36 -17.73
CA GLY A 308 -0.84 10.92 -19.11
C GLY A 308 -1.52 9.57 -19.37
N GLN A 309 -2.80 9.44 -19.00
CA GLN A 309 -3.58 8.22 -19.22
C GLN A 309 -3.74 7.93 -20.71
N GLN A 310 -3.63 6.66 -21.11
CA GLN A 310 -3.74 6.21 -22.49
C GLN A 310 -4.45 4.87 -22.56
N ASP A 311 -5.26 4.65 -23.59
CA ASP A 311 -5.78 3.33 -23.91
C ASP A 311 -4.66 2.44 -24.48
N THR A 312 -4.70 1.16 -24.14
CA THR A 312 -3.76 0.18 -24.66
C THR A 312 -4.26 -0.36 -25.99
N ASP A 313 -3.55 -0.03 -27.06
CA ASP A 313 -3.75 -0.69 -28.36
C ASP A 313 -3.10 -2.09 -28.34
N PRO A 314 -3.86 -3.20 -28.51
CA PRO A 314 -3.33 -4.55 -28.35
C PRO A 314 -2.20 -4.92 -29.32
N GLU A 315 -2.26 -4.43 -30.55
CA GLU A 315 -1.28 -4.76 -31.58
C GLU A 315 0.03 -4.00 -31.33
N THR A 316 -0.06 -2.72 -30.98
CA THR A 316 1.07 -1.92 -30.52
C THR A 316 1.67 -2.49 -29.24
N PHE A 317 0.86 -2.94 -28.28
CA PHE A 317 1.34 -3.56 -27.05
C PHE A 317 2.18 -4.82 -27.35
N LYS A 318 1.70 -5.73 -28.20
CA LYS A 318 2.47 -6.92 -28.60
C LYS A 318 3.74 -6.54 -29.37
N ALA A 319 3.65 -5.57 -30.28
CA ALA A 319 4.76 -5.15 -31.13
C ALA A 319 5.83 -4.34 -30.40
N THR A 320 5.50 -3.64 -29.31
CA THR A 320 6.40 -2.65 -28.67
C THR A 320 6.63 -2.89 -27.18
N VAL A 321 5.74 -3.58 -26.47
CA VAL A 321 5.89 -3.86 -25.04
C VAL A 321 6.18 -5.35 -24.81
N ALA A 322 5.25 -6.23 -25.17
CA ALA A 322 5.34 -7.67 -24.95
C ALA A 322 6.10 -8.42 -26.06
N ARG A 323 7.28 -7.91 -26.45
CA ARG A 323 8.04 -8.37 -27.63
C ARG A 323 8.78 -9.70 -27.47
N LYS A 324 9.10 -10.08 -26.23
CA LYS A 324 9.97 -11.22 -25.93
C LYS A 324 9.68 -11.78 -24.54
N LYS A 325 10.14 -13.01 -24.29
CA LYS A 325 10.10 -13.63 -22.97
C LYS A 325 10.82 -12.75 -21.94
N GLY A 326 10.23 -12.55 -20.77
CA GLY A 326 10.79 -11.73 -19.68
C GLY A 326 10.63 -10.22 -19.86
N TRP A 327 9.81 -9.76 -20.82
CA TRP A 327 9.61 -8.33 -21.08
C TRP A 327 9.10 -7.58 -19.85
N GLN A 328 8.23 -8.22 -19.06
CA GLN A 328 7.61 -7.57 -17.91
C GLN A 328 8.66 -7.26 -16.84
N PHE A 329 9.53 -8.24 -16.55
CA PHE A 329 10.62 -8.08 -15.59
C PHE A 329 11.60 -7.00 -16.04
N GLU A 330 11.99 -6.98 -17.32
CA GLU A 330 12.86 -5.92 -17.87
C GLU A 330 12.24 -4.53 -17.69
N ARG A 331 10.93 -4.40 -17.95
CA ARG A 331 10.19 -3.14 -17.80
C ARG A 331 10.09 -2.70 -16.35
N GLN A 332 9.83 -3.62 -15.42
CA GLN A 332 9.84 -3.37 -13.98
C GLN A 332 11.22 -2.92 -13.48
N ILE A 333 12.30 -3.55 -13.95
CA ILE A 333 13.67 -3.14 -13.63
C ILE A 333 14.01 -1.76 -14.20
N SER A 334 13.60 -1.46 -15.44
CA SER A 334 13.74 -0.13 -16.03
C SER A 334 13.09 0.93 -15.13
N LEU A 335 11.81 0.74 -14.76
CA LEU A 335 11.11 1.66 -13.85
C LEU A 335 11.83 1.81 -12.50
N ASN A 336 12.25 0.71 -11.89
CA ASN A 336 12.91 0.73 -10.59
C ASN A 336 14.26 1.47 -10.64
N ARG A 337 15.02 1.36 -11.75
CA ARG A 337 16.28 2.11 -11.93
C ARG A 337 16.07 3.62 -11.90
N HIS A 338 14.96 4.13 -12.42
CA HIS A 338 14.63 5.55 -12.30
C HIS A 338 14.33 5.93 -10.84
N MET A 339 13.53 5.13 -10.13
CA MET A 339 13.16 5.39 -8.72
C MET A 339 14.37 5.33 -7.77
N THR A 340 15.37 4.52 -8.09
CA THR A 340 16.60 4.35 -7.29
C THR A 340 17.76 5.21 -7.80
N ASN A 341 17.51 6.16 -8.71
CA ASN A 341 18.53 7.00 -9.34
C ASN A 341 19.75 6.21 -9.86
N ALA A 342 19.50 5.12 -10.58
CA ALA A 342 20.49 4.15 -11.03
C ALA A 342 20.32 3.80 -12.52
N ILE A 343 19.97 4.80 -13.33
CA ILE A 343 19.81 4.67 -14.77
C ILE A 343 21.18 4.38 -15.39
N LEU A 344 21.25 3.39 -16.27
CA LEU A 344 22.48 3.04 -16.98
C LEU A 344 22.58 3.81 -18.30
N PRO A 345 23.79 4.25 -18.70
CA PRO A 345 23.97 4.98 -19.96
C PRO A 345 23.45 4.19 -21.17
N GLY A 346 22.74 4.87 -22.07
CA GLY A 346 22.21 4.28 -23.30
C GLY A 346 20.99 3.37 -23.12
N GLN A 347 20.47 3.19 -21.90
CA GLN A 347 19.24 2.42 -21.71
C GLN A 347 17.98 3.28 -21.95
N PRO A 348 16.99 2.75 -22.67
CA PRO A 348 15.74 3.46 -22.89
C PRO A 348 14.92 3.55 -21.60
N ASN A 349 14.25 4.67 -21.41
CA ASN A 349 13.18 4.80 -20.43
C ASN A 349 11.93 4.08 -20.96
N LEU A 350 11.68 2.85 -20.49
CA LEU A 350 10.62 2.02 -21.07
C LEU A 350 9.22 2.51 -20.68
N VAL A 351 9.04 3.07 -19.47
CA VAL A 351 7.73 3.50 -18.93
C VAL A 351 7.39 4.94 -19.33
N ASN A 352 8.40 5.82 -19.29
CA ASN A 352 8.32 7.21 -19.69
C ASN A 352 7.09 7.93 -19.13
N ASP A 353 7.00 7.99 -17.81
CA ASP A 353 5.92 8.67 -17.09
C ASP A 353 6.45 9.50 -15.91
N GLY A 354 5.54 10.09 -15.14
CA GLY A 354 5.88 10.94 -14.01
C GLY A 354 6.78 10.29 -12.95
N TRP A 355 6.79 8.96 -12.78
CA TRP A 355 7.69 8.24 -11.87
C TRP A 355 9.13 8.21 -12.34
N THR A 356 9.36 8.34 -13.65
CA THR A 356 10.69 8.25 -14.24
C THR A 356 11.47 9.57 -14.21
N ASP A 357 10.81 10.63 -13.74
CA ASP A 357 11.30 12.01 -13.63
C ASP A 357 11.19 12.49 -12.16
N MET A 358 11.75 11.71 -11.23
CA MET A 358 11.84 12.07 -9.79
C MET A 358 13.04 11.39 -9.11
N PRO A 359 14.28 11.65 -9.56
CA PRO A 359 15.46 10.90 -9.10
C PRO A 359 15.72 11.01 -7.59
N ALA A 360 15.30 12.11 -6.96
CA ALA A 360 15.44 12.30 -5.51
C ALA A 360 14.54 11.38 -4.66
N TYR A 361 13.56 10.69 -5.27
CA TYR A 361 12.78 9.66 -4.58
C TYR A 361 13.67 8.51 -4.06
N SER A 362 14.86 8.36 -4.63
CA SER A 362 15.91 7.46 -4.14
C SER A 362 16.34 7.72 -2.68
N ALA A 363 16.05 8.90 -2.11
CA ALA A 363 16.27 9.21 -0.70
C ALA A 363 15.55 8.24 0.26
N VAL A 364 14.39 7.70 -0.12
CA VAL A 364 13.62 6.74 0.69
C VAL A 364 13.62 5.32 0.10
N MET A 365 14.26 5.14 -1.07
CA MET A 365 14.34 3.84 -1.74
C MET A 365 15.73 3.20 -1.65
N GLY A 366 16.76 4.00 -1.42
CA GLY A 366 18.14 3.59 -1.61
C GLY A 366 18.57 3.72 -3.07
N SER A 367 19.88 3.67 -3.30
CA SER A 367 20.47 3.71 -4.63
C SER A 367 21.74 2.86 -4.67
N PRO A 368 21.88 1.94 -5.65
CA PRO A 368 23.12 1.21 -5.86
C PRO A 368 24.22 2.07 -6.50
N ALA A 369 23.92 3.30 -6.94
CA ALA A 369 24.85 4.14 -7.70
C ALA A 369 25.66 5.13 -6.85
N HIS A 370 25.37 5.24 -5.54
CA HIS A 370 25.91 6.33 -4.70
C HIS A 370 26.56 5.86 -3.39
N GLY A 371 26.94 4.58 -3.31
CA GLY A 371 27.59 4.03 -2.13
C GLY A 371 26.71 4.07 -0.87
N ILE A 372 27.35 3.88 0.28
CA ILE A 372 26.73 3.85 1.60
C ILE A 372 27.03 5.16 2.31
N VAL A 373 26.00 5.74 2.94
CA VAL A 373 26.15 6.94 3.76
C VAL A 373 26.76 6.57 5.10
N SER A 374 27.86 7.22 5.45
CA SER A 374 28.51 7.10 6.75
C SER A 374 27.61 7.66 7.85
N PRO A 375 27.63 7.11 9.08
CA PRO A 375 26.89 7.67 10.21
C PRO A 375 27.48 9.00 10.72
N SER A 376 28.55 9.55 10.13
CA SER A 376 29.09 10.85 10.54
C SER A 376 28.11 11.98 10.23
N GLN A 377 28.04 12.96 11.13
CA GLN A 377 27.16 14.13 10.95
C GLN A 377 27.50 14.92 9.68
N GLU A 378 28.79 14.97 9.31
CA GLU A 378 29.27 15.63 8.10
C GLU A 378 28.74 14.96 6.83
N ASP A 379 28.86 13.63 6.71
CA ASP A 379 28.39 12.91 5.52
C ASP A 379 26.86 12.92 5.43
N GLN A 380 26.17 12.80 6.56
CA GLN A 380 24.71 12.96 6.62
C GLN A 380 24.26 14.35 6.15
N ALA A 381 24.93 15.42 6.60
CA ALA A 381 24.61 16.79 6.19
C ALA A 381 24.91 17.04 4.70
N LEU A 382 26.04 16.50 4.20
CA LEU A 382 26.40 16.54 2.79
C LEU A 382 25.33 15.82 1.95
N ARG A 383 24.94 14.60 2.35
CA ARG A 383 23.97 13.81 1.61
C ARG A 383 22.57 14.40 1.65
N ALA A 384 22.16 14.94 2.80
CA ALA A 384 20.91 15.68 2.89
C ALA A 384 20.91 16.87 1.92
N THR A 385 21.98 17.65 1.87
CA THR A 385 22.09 18.81 0.95
C THR A 385 22.07 18.37 -0.51
N TRP A 386 22.77 17.29 -0.84
CA TRP A 386 22.77 16.69 -2.16
C TRP A 386 21.37 16.29 -2.63
N PHE A 387 20.57 15.63 -1.77
CA PHE A 387 19.20 15.24 -2.13
C PHE A 387 18.27 16.44 -2.30
N HIS A 388 18.39 17.47 -1.47
CA HIS A 388 17.60 18.70 -1.65
C HIS A 388 17.97 19.41 -2.96
N ALA A 389 19.26 19.45 -3.33
CA ALA A 389 19.69 20.01 -4.61
C ALA A 389 19.17 19.19 -5.80
N LEU A 390 19.21 17.86 -5.71
CA LEU A 390 18.68 16.95 -6.74
C LEU A 390 17.17 17.12 -6.95
N ASP A 391 16.41 17.33 -5.86
CA ASP A 391 14.95 17.43 -5.88
C ASP A 391 14.42 18.82 -6.28
N LEU A 392 15.25 19.86 -6.13
CA LEU A 392 14.81 21.24 -6.29
C LEU A 392 14.14 21.51 -7.66
N PRO A 393 14.77 21.19 -8.82
CA PRO A 393 14.15 21.46 -10.12
C PRO A 393 12.81 20.74 -10.30
N HIS A 394 12.73 19.50 -9.81
CA HIS A 394 11.53 18.68 -9.88
C HIS A 394 10.36 19.32 -9.10
N MET A 395 10.59 19.65 -7.82
CA MET A 395 9.54 20.22 -6.97
C MET A 395 9.16 21.64 -7.39
N GLU A 396 10.05 22.39 -8.03
CA GLU A 396 9.68 23.63 -8.69
C GLU A 396 8.76 23.41 -9.88
N GLY A 397 9.06 22.44 -10.75
CA GLY A 397 8.16 22.07 -11.85
C GLY A 397 6.77 21.69 -11.36
N VAL A 398 6.68 20.93 -10.26
CA VAL A 398 5.41 20.62 -9.59
C VAL A 398 4.66 21.88 -9.16
N ARG A 399 5.32 22.82 -8.47
CA ARG A 399 4.66 24.06 -8.01
C ARG A 399 4.27 24.97 -9.17
N SER A 400 5.07 25.04 -10.23
CA SER A 400 4.76 25.76 -11.45
C SER A 400 3.55 25.19 -12.17
N ARG A 401 3.40 23.86 -12.22
CA ARG A 401 2.21 23.20 -12.78
C ARG A 401 0.93 23.59 -12.03
N VAL A 402 0.99 23.73 -10.70
CA VAL A 402 -0.16 24.20 -9.92
C VAL A 402 -0.56 25.61 -10.37
N SER A 403 0.40 26.54 -10.41
CA SER A 403 0.15 27.93 -10.85
C SER A 403 -0.38 28.01 -12.30
N SER A 404 0.03 27.10 -13.18
CA SER A 404 -0.40 27.14 -14.59
C SER A 404 -1.81 26.60 -14.82
N ILE A 405 -2.36 25.83 -13.88
CA ILE A 405 -3.65 25.15 -14.05
C ILE A 405 -4.75 25.81 -13.20
N VAL A 406 -4.44 26.16 -11.96
CA VAL A 406 -5.42 26.70 -11.01
C VAL A 406 -5.54 28.22 -11.21
N LYS A 407 -6.73 28.69 -11.60
CA LYS A 407 -6.97 30.07 -12.01
C LYS A 407 -6.98 31.05 -10.84
N ASP A 408 -7.55 30.64 -9.70
CA ASP A 408 -7.54 31.44 -8.48
C ASP A 408 -6.17 31.35 -7.80
N GLU A 409 -5.45 32.48 -7.74
CA GLU A 409 -4.09 32.53 -7.20
C GLU A 409 -4.02 32.11 -5.72
N ALA A 410 -5.04 32.47 -4.92
CA ALA A 410 -5.07 32.12 -3.50
C ALA A 410 -5.22 30.60 -3.28
N THR A 411 -6.06 29.95 -4.09
CA THR A 411 -6.22 28.49 -4.11
C THR A 411 -4.97 27.81 -4.66
N ALA A 412 -4.35 28.37 -5.70
CA ALA A 412 -3.10 27.86 -6.25
C ALA A 412 -1.98 27.86 -5.20
N GLU A 413 -1.81 28.94 -4.43
CA GLU A 413 -0.82 29.00 -3.34
C GLU A 413 -1.06 27.93 -2.27
N LYS A 414 -2.32 27.67 -1.90
CA LYS A 414 -2.69 26.63 -0.93
C LYS A 414 -2.48 25.21 -1.47
N LEU A 415 -2.52 25.01 -2.78
CA LEU A 415 -2.28 23.71 -3.42
C LEU A 415 -0.79 23.41 -3.64
N LYS A 416 0.12 24.37 -3.45
CA LYS A 416 1.56 24.16 -3.65
C LYS A 416 2.16 23.31 -2.52
N PRO A 417 2.80 22.17 -2.86
CA PRO A 417 3.50 21.35 -1.88
C PRO A 417 4.87 21.95 -1.52
N TRP A 418 5.09 22.11 -0.22
CA TRP A 418 6.33 22.61 0.37
C TRP A 418 6.93 21.56 1.30
N TYR A 419 7.44 20.49 0.68
CA TYR A 419 8.22 19.42 1.28
C TYR A 419 8.99 18.69 0.16
N PRO A 420 10.10 18.00 0.46
CA PRO A 420 10.81 17.18 -0.53
C PRO A 420 9.95 16.05 -1.11
N SER A 421 10.14 15.70 -2.39
CA SER A 421 9.32 14.71 -3.09
C SER A 421 9.27 13.35 -2.38
N TRP A 422 10.34 12.94 -1.71
CA TRP A 422 10.41 11.67 -0.99
C TRP A 422 9.59 11.62 0.32
N CYS A 423 9.13 12.77 0.84
CA CYS A 423 8.39 12.81 2.10
C CYS A 423 6.97 12.25 2.01
N LYS A 424 6.42 12.12 0.80
CA LYS A 424 5.10 11.52 0.55
C LYS A 424 5.13 10.67 -0.71
N ARG A 425 4.15 9.78 -0.88
CA ARG A 425 3.95 9.09 -2.16
C ARG A 425 3.52 10.11 -3.22
N PRO A 426 4.11 10.11 -4.43
CA PRO A 426 3.66 10.97 -5.52
C PRO A 426 2.22 10.70 -5.89
N THR A 427 1.59 11.73 -6.43
CA THR A 427 0.26 11.62 -7.02
C THR A 427 0.28 12.15 -8.44
N PHE A 428 -0.58 11.59 -9.29
CA PHE A 428 -0.62 11.89 -10.71
C PHE A 428 -2.07 12.10 -11.11
N SER A 429 -2.38 13.26 -11.69
CA SER A 429 -3.72 13.57 -12.16
C SER A 429 -3.69 14.67 -13.21
N ASP A 430 -4.56 14.50 -14.20
CA ASP A 430 -4.83 15.49 -15.24
C ASP A 430 -6.18 16.18 -15.03
N GLU A 431 -6.86 15.90 -13.90
CA GLU A 431 -8.19 16.44 -13.59
C GLU A 431 -8.28 17.08 -12.19
N TYR A 432 -7.46 16.67 -11.22
CA TYR A 432 -7.57 17.11 -9.82
C TYR A 432 -7.36 18.61 -9.63
N LEU A 433 -6.32 19.17 -10.25
CA LEU A 433 -6.03 20.61 -10.13
C LEU A 433 -7.09 21.44 -10.85
N GLN A 434 -7.60 20.94 -11.98
CA GLN A 434 -8.65 21.58 -12.78
C GLN A 434 -9.97 21.62 -12.03
N ALA A 435 -10.27 20.62 -11.19
CA ALA A 435 -11.50 20.59 -10.41
C ALA A 435 -11.70 21.84 -9.52
N PHE A 436 -10.60 22.47 -9.05
CA PHE A 436 -10.66 23.69 -8.25
C PHE A 436 -10.97 24.96 -9.06
N ASN A 437 -11.12 24.85 -10.38
CA ASN A 437 -11.60 25.95 -11.21
C ASN A 437 -13.13 25.95 -11.36
N GLU A 438 -13.80 24.92 -10.85
CA GLU A 438 -15.26 24.86 -10.83
C GLU A 438 -15.80 25.70 -9.66
N PRO A 439 -16.86 26.50 -9.86
CA PRO A 439 -17.32 27.49 -8.89
C PRO A 439 -17.89 26.89 -7.59
N HIS A 440 -18.32 25.64 -7.61
CA HIS A 440 -18.88 24.91 -6.46
C HIS A 440 -17.85 24.03 -5.74
N VAL A 441 -16.58 24.07 -6.15
CA VAL A 441 -15.49 23.30 -5.54
C VAL A 441 -14.62 24.23 -4.69
N HIS A 442 -14.63 23.99 -3.38
CA HIS A 442 -13.99 24.85 -2.38
C HIS A 442 -12.81 24.13 -1.72
N LEU A 443 -11.62 24.72 -1.80
CA LEU A 443 -10.47 24.24 -1.02
C LEU A 443 -10.50 24.84 0.39
N LEU A 444 -10.74 23.99 1.39
CA LEU A 444 -10.68 24.38 2.80
C LEU A 444 -9.30 24.07 3.37
N ASP A 445 -8.36 25.00 3.22
CA ASP A 445 -7.03 24.89 3.82
C ASP A 445 -7.08 25.12 5.34
N THR A 446 -6.52 24.18 6.08
CA THR A 446 -6.50 24.20 7.55
C THR A 446 -5.18 24.74 8.10
N ASN A 447 -4.32 25.30 7.26
CA ASN A 447 -2.99 25.81 7.61
C ASN A 447 -2.17 24.81 8.44
N GLY A 448 -2.14 23.54 8.01
CA GLY A 448 -1.41 22.46 8.68
C GLY A 448 -2.12 21.84 9.90
N LYS A 449 -3.24 22.40 10.37
CA LYS A 449 -3.86 22.00 11.64
C LYS A 449 -4.88 20.87 11.49
N GLY A 450 -5.53 20.71 10.33
CA GLY A 450 -6.71 19.86 10.20
C GLY A 450 -7.99 20.56 10.70
N PRO A 451 -9.17 19.95 10.49
CA PRO A 451 -10.43 20.49 11.00
C PRO A 451 -10.41 20.58 12.53
N SER A 452 -11.03 21.63 13.09
CA SER A 452 -10.97 21.89 14.54
C SER A 452 -11.97 21.05 15.33
N HIS A 453 -13.19 20.92 14.82
CA HIS A 453 -14.26 20.08 15.34
C HIS A 453 -15.34 19.88 14.27
N ALA A 454 -16.31 19.01 14.57
CA ALA A 454 -17.55 18.89 13.84
C ALA A 454 -18.71 19.34 14.73
N THR A 455 -19.78 19.82 14.09
CA THR A 455 -21.06 20.15 14.73
C THR A 455 -22.09 19.10 14.33
N GLU A 456 -23.33 19.25 14.79
CA GLU A 456 -24.43 18.42 14.29
C GLU A 456 -24.69 18.60 12.79
N ARG A 457 -24.25 19.72 12.19
CA ARG A 457 -24.58 20.13 10.82
C ARG A 457 -23.41 20.07 9.84
N GLY A 458 -22.16 19.99 10.31
CA GLY A 458 -21.02 20.00 9.40
C GLY A 458 -19.67 20.03 10.08
N ILE A 459 -18.67 20.53 9.36
CA ILE A 459 -17.27 20.55 9.77
C ILE A 459 -16.78 21.98 9.98
N VAL A 460 -15.97 22.22 11.00
CA VAL A 460 -15.41 23.54 11.28
C VAL A 460 -13.94 23.60 10.87
N VAL A 461 -13.63 24.55 10.00
CA VAL A 461 -12.28 24.81 9.49
C VAL A 461 -11.97 26.29 9.65
N ALA A 462 -10.80 26.59 10.23
CA ALA A 462 -10.35 27.97 10.46
C ALA A 462 -11.34 28.85 11.26
N GLY A 463 -12.19 28.24 12.10
CA GLY A 463 -13.19 28.96 12.91
C GLY A 463 -14.54 29.13 12.24
N GLU A 464 -14.69 28.72 10.97
CA GLU A 464 -15.94 28.79 10.23
C GLU A 464 -16.57 27.41 10.08
N GLU A 465 -17.88 27.33 10.29
CA GLU A 465 -18.67 26.12 10.09
C GLU A 465 -19.10 26.00 8.63
N TYR A 466 -18.84 24.84 8.04
CA TYR A 466 -19.26 24.46 6.70
C TYR A 466 -20.33 23.38 6.82
N PRO A 467 -21.63 23.74 6.70
CA PRO A 467 -22.69 22.77 6.82
C PRO A 467 -22.71 21.86 5.58
N VAL A 468 -22.68 20.56 5.81
CA VAL A 468 -22.57 19.51 4.78
C VAL A 468 -23.57 18.41 5.08
N ASP A 469 -23.91 17.66 4.04
CA ASP A 469 -24.86 16.55 4.11
C ASP A 469 -24.10 15.20 4.20
N VAL A 470 -22.90 15.13 3.60
CA VAL A 470 -22.03 13.94 3.60
C VAL A 470 -20.59 14.31 3.97
N ILE A 471 -19.96 13.54 4.85
CA ILE A 471 -18.51 13.61 5.13
C ILE A 471 -17.83 12.31 4.68
N ILE A 472 -16.89 12.45 3.75
CA ILE A 472 -16.10 11.38 3.18
C ILE A 472 -14.68 11.44 3.77
N PHE A 473 -14.28 10.39 4.48
CA PHE A 473 -12.93 10.28 5.02
C PHE A 473 -11.97 9.67 4.00
N SER A 474 -11.07 10.51 3.47
CA SER A 474 -9.90 10.14 2.67
C SER A 474 -8.62 10.23 3.51
N THR A 475 -8.71 9.69 4.74
CA THR A 475 -7.75 9.94 5.83
C THR A 475 -6.73 8.82 6.02
N GLY A 476 -6.78 7.82 5.16
CA GLY A 476 -5.75 6.80 5.04
C GLY A 476 -5.88 5.68 6.07
N TYR A 477 -4.74 5.13 6.47
CA TYR A 477 -4.65 3.89 7.23
C TYR A 477 -3.65 4.06 8.37
N SER A 478 -3.85 3.31 9.45
CA SER A 478 -2.91 3.25 10.55
C SER A 478 -1.54 2.79 10.07
N VAL A 479 -0.53 3.53 10.51
CA VAL A 479 0.89 3.23 10.32
C VAL A 479 1.56 2.77 11.62
N THR A 480 0.83 2.76 12.74
CA THR A 480 1.28 2.21 14.02
C THR A 480 1.51 0.70 13.85
N GLY A 481 2.70 0.24 14.19
CA GLY A 481 3.14 -1.13 13.86
C GLY A 481 3.38 -1.38 12.36
N GLY A 482 3.31 -0.36 11.51
CA GLY A 482 3.26 -0.45 10.05
C GLY A 482 4.60 -0.75 9.34
N ARG A 483 4.81 -0.15 8.15
CA ARG A 483 5.90 -0.47 7.18
C ARG A 483 7.30 -0.72 7.76
N THR A 484 7.67 -0.09 8.88
CA THR A 484 9.06 -0.08 9.37
C THR A 484 9.22 -0.30 10.88
N GLY A 485 8.14 -0.42 11.65
CA GLY A 485 8.22 -0.34 13.12
C GLY A 485 7.64 -1.51 13.91
N GLY A 486 6.63 -2.20 13.39
CA GLY A 486 5.98 -3.31 14.08
C GLY A 486 6.47 -4.67 13.66
N SER A 487 6.10 -5.69 14.44
CA SER A 487 6.34 -7.07 14.07
C SER A 487 5.45 -7.48 12.87
N PRO A 488 5.82 -8.52 12.12
CA PRO A 488 4.93 -9.10 11.11
C PRO A 488 3.55 -9.49 11.66
N ALA A 489 3.45 -9.92 12.92
CA ALA A 489 2.20 -10.29 13.59
C ALA A 489 1.30 -9.08 13.84
N GLU A 490 1.84 -7.99 14.41
CA GLU A 490 1.11 -6.73 14.62
C GLU A 490 0.56 -6.14 13.31
N ARG A 491 1.33 -6.24 12.23
CA ARG A 491 0.96 -5.76 10.89
C ARG A 491 -0.26 -6.46 10.31
N VAL A 492 -0.40 -7.77 10.53
CA VAL A 492 -1.60 -8.53 10.14
C VAL A 492 -2.68 -8.53 11.22
N GLY A 493 -2.36 -8.07 12.43
CA GLY A 493 -3.30 -7.97 13.55
C GLY A 493 -3.65 -9.31 14.18
N ILE A 494 -2.67 -10.23 14.28
CA ILE A 494 -2.87 -11.57 14.86
C ILE A 494 -1.81 -11.85 15.92
N GLU A 495 -2.10 -12.77 16.84
CA GLU A 495 -1.08 -13.31 17.74
C GLU A 495 -0.24 -14.38 17.02
N VAL A 496 1.09 -14.28 17.07
CA VAL A 496 2.00 -15.30 16.52
C VAL A 496 2.92 -15.81 17.62
N LEU A 497 2.79 -17.10 17.95
CA LEU A 497 3.55 -17.78 18.99
C LEU A 497 4.43 -18.87 18.37
N GLY A 498 5.74 -18.72 18.47
CA GLY A 498 6.74 -19.66 17.97
C GLY A 498 7.06 -20.78 18.97
N ARG A 499 8.28 -21.30 18.89
CA ARG A 499 8.81 -22.35 19.79
C ARG A 499 8.58 -22.00 21.25
N ASN A 500 8.17 -22.99 22.04
CA ASN A 500 7.94 -22.84 23.49
C ASN A 500 7.02 -21.65 23.85
N GLY A 501 6.12 -21.23 22.95
CA GLY A 501 5.19 -20.12 23.19
C GLY A 501 5.80 -18.72 23.07
N VAL A 502 6.97 -18.57 22.44
CA VAL A 502 7.59 -17.24 22.25
C VAL A 502 6.72 -16.34 21.36
N SER A 503 6.33 -15.18 21.87
CA SER A 503 5.57 -14.17 21.13
C SER A 503 6.44 -13.38 20.16
N MET A 504 6.01 -13.28 18.90
CA MET A 504 6.69 -12.49 17.86
C MET A 504 6.73 -11.00 18.23
N ASP A 505 5.62 -10.47 18.76
CA ASP A 505 5.57 -9.07 19.19
C ASP A 505 6.52 -8.81 20.37
N ASP A 506 6.62 -9.74 21.32
CA ASP A 506 7.56 -9.60 22.44
C ASP A 506 9.02 -9.73 22.00
N LYS A 507 9.31 -10.56 20.99
CA LYS A 507 10.64 -10.60 20.37
C LYS A 507 10.99 -9.25 19.75
N TRP A 508 10.08 -8.66 18.97
CA TRP A 508 10.28 -7.34 18.34
C TRP A 508 10.43 -6.22 19.37
N ARG A 509 9.60 -6.21 20.43
CA ARG A 509 9.69 -5.21 21.50
C ARG A 509 11.01 -5.28 22.26
N ARG A 510 11.51 -6.49 22.53
CA ARG A 510 12.73 -6.69 23.31
C ARG A 510 14.00 -6.45 22.49
N ASN A 511 14.04 -6.95 21.25
CA ASN A 511 15.28 -7.04 20.48
C ASN A 511 15.32 -6.08 19.29
N GLY A 512 14.20 -5.44 18.94
CA GLY A 512 14.01 -4.81 17.64
C GLY A 512 13.74 -5.84 16.54
N ALA A 513 13.68 -5.38 15.29
CA ALA A 513 13.54 -6.26 14.14
C ALA A 513 14.79 -7.15 13.98
N ALA A 514 14.59 -8.47 13.92
CA ALA A 514 15.64 -9.44 13.67
C ALA A 514 15.13 -10.48 12.67
N THR A 515 15.65 -10.43 11.45
CA THR A 515 15.23 -11.30 10.35
C THR A 515 16.41 -11.65 9.46
N LEU A 516 16.28 -12.71 8.66
CA LEU A 516 17.16 -12.95 7.51
C LEU A 516 16.45 -12.52 6.24
N HIS A 517 17.07 -11.61 5.49
CA HIS A 517 16.55 -11.03 4.24
C HIS A 517 15.18 -10.35 4.36
N GLY A 518 14.64 -10.18 5.57
CA GLY A 518 13.34 -9.54 5.82
C GLY A 518 12.12 -10.47 5.84
N TYR A 519 12.29 -11.80 5.68
CA TYR A 519 11.14 -12.68 5.35
C TYR A 519 10.97 -13.93 6.25
N LEU A 520 11.89 -14.16 7.19
CA LEU A 520 11.86 -15.23 8.19
C LEU A 520 12.67 -14.81 9.42
N THR A 521 12.36 -15.39 10.58
CA THR A 521 12.95 -15.03 11.88
C THR A 521 13.06 -16.26 12.79
N ASN A 522 14.12 -16.30 13.61
CA ASN A 522 14.45 -17.41 14.52
C ASN A 522 13.33 -17.59 15.56
N GLU A 523 13.09 -18.83 16.02
CA GLU A 523 12.00 -19.26 16.91
C GLU A 523 10.64 -19.43 16.22
N PHE A 524 10.52 -19.13 14.92
CA PHE A 524 9.27 -19.25 14.14
C PHE A 524 9.49 -20.16 12.91
N PRO A 525 9.73 -21.47 13.11
CA PRO A 525 10.02 -22.41 12.03
C PRO A 525 8.89 -22.47 11.00
N ASN A 526 9.24 -22.61 9.72
CA ASN A 526 8.30 -22.70 8.59
C ASN A 526 7.32 -21.52 8.43
N LEU A 527 7.52 -20.43 9.17
CA LEU A 527 6.75 -19.20 9.04
C LEU A 527 7.54 -18.19 8.22
N PHE A 528 6.89 -17.67 7.19
CA PHE A 528 7.41 -16.63 6.32
C PHE A 528 6.43 -15.46 6.24
N PHE A 529 6.92 -14.27 5.89
CA PHE A 529 6.08 -13.09 5.79
C PHE A 529 6.57 -12.12 4.71
N SER A 530 5.63 -11.37 4.12
CA SER A 530 5.96 -10.22 3.28
C SER A 530 6.11 -8.96 4.11
N GLY A 531 7.15 -8.15 3.86
CA GLY A 531 7.36 -6.89 4.54
C GLY A 531 8.51 -6.09 3.93
N THR A 532 8.76 -4.91 4.49
CA THR A 532 9.85 -4.02 4.06
C THR A 532 10.97 -3.89 5.10
N SER A 533 10.69 -4.22 6.38
CA SER A 533 11.71 -4.19 7.44
C SER A 533 12.83 -5.17 7.13
N GLN A 534 14.07 -4.68 7.10
CA GLN A 534 15.28 -5.46 6.75
C GLN A 534 15.12 -6.23 5.42
N GLY A 535 14.34 -5.68 4.48
CA GLY A 535 14.02 -6.36 3.23
C GLY A 535 14.13 -5.41 2.04
N THR A 536 13.52 -5.81 0.95
CA THR A 536 13.47 -5.00 -0.27
C THR A 536 12.41 -3.91 -0.15
N ILE A 537 12.67 -2.74 -0.73
CA ILE A 537 11.68 -1.67 -0.88
C ILE A 537 11.71 -1.15 -2.33
N THR A 538 10.53 -0.92 -2.92
CA THR A 538 10.38 -0.28 -4.25
C THR A 538 9.06 0.49 -4.30
N GLY A 539 8.96 1.49 -5.19
CA GLY A 539 7.70 2.17 -5.46
C GLY A 539 6.60 1.24 -5.98
N ASN A 540 7.00 0.12 -6.62
CA ASN A 540 6.13 -0.94 -7.12
C ASN A 540 6.03 -2.13 -6.15
N ASN A 541 5.09 -2.04 -5.20
CA ASN A 541 4.90 -3.07 -4.18
C ASN A 541 4.55 -4.45 -4.78
N VAL A 542 3.88 -4.54 -5.93
CA VAL A 542 3.51 -5.84 -6.51
C VAL A 542 4.73 -6.55 -7.10
N PHE A 543 5.63 -5.80 -7.75
CA PHE A 543 6.92 -6.32 -8.18
C PHE A 543 7.73 -6.85 -6.99
N MET A 544 7.80 -6.08 -5.90
CA MET A 544 8.41 -6.52 -4.65
C MET A 544 7.82 -7.84 -4.14
N LEU A 545 6.48 -7.93 -4.04
CA LEU A 545 5.80 -9.14 -3.57
C LEU A 545 6.11 -10.36 -4.46
N GLY A 546 6.26 -10.17 -5.78
CA GLY A 546 6.69 -11.21 -6.69
C GLY A 546 8.12 -11.71 -6.42
N LEU A 547 9.05 -10.80 -6.14
CA LEU A 547 10.42 -11.15 -5.73
C LEU A 547 10.45 -11.92 -4.41
N ILE A 548 9.67 -11.46 -3.42
CA ILE A 548 9.55 -12.12 -2.10
C ILE A 548 9.00 -13.53 -2.28
N ALA A 549 7.90 -13.68 -3.03
CA ALA A 549 7.26 -14.97 -3.27
C ALA A 549 8.23 -15.97 -3.92
N ARG A 550 9.02 -15.53 -4.92
CA ARG A 550 10.05 -16.34 -5.57
C ARG A 550 11.14 -16.77 -4.59
N HIS A 551 11.65 -15.82 -3.78
CA HIS A 551 12.71 -16.09 -2.81
C HIS A 551 12.29 -17.07 -1.72
N VAL A 552 11.10 -16.87 -1.14
CA VAL A 552 10.55 -17.78 -0.12
C VAL A 552 10.28 -19.17 -0.72
N THR A 553 9.71 -19.23 -1.92
CA THR A 553 9.45 -20.51 -2.61
C THR A 553 10.76 -21.26 -2.89
N TYR A 554 11.81 -20.54 -3.30
CA TYR A 554 13.15 -21.14 -3.50
C TYR A 554 13.69 -21.75 -2.20
N ILE A 555 13.61 -21.03 -1.07
CA ILE A 555 14.05 -21.55 0.24
C ILE A 555 13.29 -22.85 0.58
N ILE A 556 11.97 -22.85 0.41
CA ILE A 556 11.14 -24.03 0.71
C ILE A 556 11.50 -25.19 -0.21
N SER A 557 11.62 -24.94 -1.52
CA SER A 557 11.98 -25.95 -2.51
C SER A 557 13.33 -26.60 -2.19
N GLU A 558 14.33 -25.80 -1.84
CA GLU A 558 15.67 -26.29 -1.47
C GLU A 558 15.64 -27.11 -0.19
N ALA A 559 14.89 -26.67 0.83
CA ALA A 559 14.79 -27.38 2.09
C ALA A 559 14.07 -28.73 1.92
N GLU A 560 12.96 -28.74 1.19
CA GLU A 560 12.19 -29.95 0.88
C GLU A 560 12.99 -30.94 0.02
N GLY A 561 13.84 -30.46 -0.89
CA GLY A 561 14.74 -31.31 -1.67
C GLY A 561 15.90 -31.92 -0.88
N ARG A 562 16.23 -31.38 0.31
CA ARG A 562 17.34 -31.84 1.16
C ARG A 562 16.93 -32.84 2.22
N VAL A 563 15.63 -32.92 2.56
CA VAL A 563 15.13 -33.89 3.53
C VAL A 563 14.81 -35.23 2.85
N GLY A 564 14.93 -36.32 3.61
CA GLY A 564 14.65 -37.66 3.09
C GLY A 564 13.18 -37.85 2.73
N ALA A 565 12.88 -38.83 1.85
CA ALA A 565 11.51 -39.17 1.51
C ALA A 565 10.67 -39.48 2.78
N GLY A 566 9.52 -38.82 2.93
CA GLY A 566 8.65 -38.96 4.09
C GLY A 566 9.02 -38.09 5.30
N GLN A 567 10.12 -37.34 5.25
CA GLN A 567 10.46 -36.32 6.24
C GLN A 567 9.85 -34.96 5.85
N ARG A 568 9.56 -34.13 6.85
CA ARG A 568 9.12 -32.75 6.65
C ARG A 568 10.31 -31.82 6.83
N ALA A 569 10.48 -30.88 5.91
CA ALA A 569 11.46 -29.83 6.12
C ALA A 569 10.99 -28.87 7.23
N ILE A 570 11.89 -28.63 8.18
CA ILE A 570 11.75 -27.59 9.20
C ILE A 570 12.77 -26.51 8.88
N VAL A 571 12.30 -25.41 8.32
CA VAL A 571 13.10 -24.27 7.93
C VAL A 571 13.05 -23.24 9.04
N GLU A 572 14.19 -23.03 9.69
CA GLU A 572 14.32 -22.02 10.72
C GLU A 572 15.68 -21.35 10.59
N VAL A 573 15.67 -20.01 10.54
CA VAL A 573 16.90 -19.25 10.55
C VAL A 573 17.56 -19.34 11.93
N THR A 574 18.88 -19.46 11.97
CA THR A 574 19.63 -19.42 13.23
C THR A 574 19.64 -18.01 13.80
N ARG A 575 19.71 -17.88 15.12
CA ARG A 575 19.88 -16.59 15.79
C ARG A 575 21.07 -15.81 15.25
N GLU A 576 22.21 -16.48 15.02
CA GLU A 576 23.41 -15.86 14.47
C GLU A 576 23.18 -15.24 13.09
N ALA A 577 22.44 -15.91 12.20
CA ALA A 577 22.20 -15.43 10.85
C ALA A 577 21.28 -14.20 10.82
N GLU A 578 20.21 -14.19 11.63
CA GLU A 578 19.34 -13.00 11.71
C GLU A 578 20.02 -11.81 12.41
N GLU A 579 20.87 -12.06 13.42
CA GLU A 579 21.64 -10.99 14.08
C GLU A 579 22.69 -10.40 13.14
N ARG A 580 23.39 -11.24 12.37
CA ARG A 580 24.35 -10.80 11.34
C ARG A 580 23.66 -9.94 10.27
N HIS A 581 22.52 -10.39 9.76
CA HIS A 581 21.74 -9.63 8.78
C HIS A 581 21.19 -8.33 9.37
N SER A 582 20.80 -8.33 10.65
CA SER A 582 20.39 -7.11 11.36
C SER A 582 21.54 -6.11 11.46
N LEU A 583 22.75 -6.58 11.79
CA LEU A 583 23.94 -5.74 11.82
C LEU A 583 24.30 -5.18 10.44
N GLU A 584 24.12 -5.93 9.36
CA GLU A 584 24.27 -5.40 7.99
C GLU A 584 23.33 -4.21 7.75
N ASN A 585 22.09 -4.28 8.23
CA ASN A 585 21.12 -3.19 8.09
C ASN A 585 21.43 -1.96 8.97
N PHE A 586 22.16 -2.12 10.08
CA PHE A 586 22.65 -1.00 10.91
C PHE A 586 23.99 -0.43 10.44
N TYR A 587 24.89 -1.31 9.98
CA TYR A 587 26.29 -1.04 9.70
C TYR A 587 26.69 -1.68 8.38
N ILE A 588 26.36 -1.05 7.24
CA ILE A 588 26.89 -1.50 5.94
C ILE A 588 28.42 -1.18 5.84
N SER A 589 29.06 -0.61 6.87
CA SER A 589 30.47 -0.20 6.84
C SER A 589 31.50 -1.25 7.30
N LYS A 590 31.13 -2.51 7.57
CA LYS A 590 32.08 -3.52 8.11
C LYS A 590 32.30 -4.78 7.27
N PHE A 591 31.65 -4.90 6.12
CA PHE A 591 31.89 -6.04 5.21
C PHE A 591 32.59 -5.57 3.93
N GLU A 592 33.77 -4.98 4.10
CA GLU A 592 34.86 -5.09 3.13
C GLU A 592 35.93 -5.98 3.76
N THR A 593 35.89 -7.27 3.43
CA THR A 593 37.07 -8.17 3.42
C THR A 593 36.86 -9.23 2.36
#